data_AF-A0A8X6HFP1-F1
#
_entry.id   AF-A0A8X6HFP1-F1
#
_cell.length_a   1.000
_cell.length_b   1.000
_cell.length_c   1.000
_cell.angle_alpha   90.00
_cell.angle_beta   90.00
_cell.angle_gamma   90.00
#
_symmetry.space_group_name_H-M   'P 1'
#
loop_
_entity.id
_entity.type
_entity.pdbx_description
1 polymer ?
#
loop_
_entity_poly.entity_id
_entity_poly.type
_entity_poly.pdbx_seq_one_letter_code
_entity_poly.pdbx_strand_id
1 'polypeptide(L)'
;MKPRSFLLQDEAGQTVLHFAAARVHPDGSFYALLSHADSLLAERDALYRTCRDGAVDSGQEENAATVDRFVFDAFLQGRSTFIRMLLHEGYDHLIHVADGSGRELTAALQQQKNTPALALVREVADFVVSSSSFF
;
A
#
# COMPACT_ATOMS: atom_id res chain seq x y z
N MET A 1 11.07 21.25 -0.42
CA MET A 1 10.38 20.73 0.78
C MET A 1 8.89 20.93 0.55
N LYS A 2 8.12 19.88 0.22
CA LYS A 2 6.65 20.01 0.13
C LYS A 2 6.12 20.19 1.57
N PRO A 3 5.11 21.04 1.81
CA PRO A 3 4.50 21.14 3.11
C PRO A 3 3.90 19.78 3.49
N ARG A 4 4.29 19.25 4.64
CA ARG A 4 3.74 17.99 5.18
C ARG A 4 2.23 18.14 5.41
N SER A 5 1.54 17.06 5.12
CA SER A 5 0.11 16.72 5.16
C SER A 5 -0.65 17.01 6.48
N PHE A 6 -0.15 17.84 7.39
CA PHE A 6 -0.75 18.09 8.72
C PHE A 6 -2.20 18.62 8.69
N LEU A 7 -2.74 19.04 7.53
CA LEU A 7 -4.14 19.43 7.35
C LEU A 7 -5.06 18.29 6.87
N LEU A 8 -4.54 17.07 6.70
CA LEU A 8 -5.27 15.89 6.21
C LEU A 8 -5.49 14.82 7.28
N GLN A 9 -5.07 15.09 8.52
CA GLN A 9 -5.22 14.19 9.66
C GLN A 9 -6.12 14.82 10.73
N ASP A 10 -6.86 13.98 11.44
CA ASP A 10 -7.57 14.38 12.65
C ASP A 10 -6.65 14.38 13.89
N GLU A 11 -7.22 14.58 15.08
CA GLU A 11 -6.48 14.58 16.36
C GLU A 11 -5.79 13.25 16.68
N ALA A 12 -6.28 12.14 16.11
CA ALA A 12 -5.70 10.81 16.27
C ALA A 12 -4.70 10.45 15.16
N GLY A 13 -4.36 11.40 14.27
CA GLY A 13 -3.48 11.15 13.12
C GLY A 13 -4.17 10.40 11.98
N GLN A 14 -5.48 10.22 12.03
CA GLN A 14 -6.22 9.47 11.02
C GLN A 14 -6.46 10.33 9.78
N THR A 15 -6.06 9.79 8.63
CA THR A 15 -6.36 10.38 7.31
C THR A 15 -7.72 9.95 6.79
N VAL A 16 -8.17 10.57 5.69
CA VAL A 16 -9.38 10.13 4.95
C VAL A 16 -9.35 8.64 4.59
N LEU A 17 -8.16 8.08 4.31
CA LEU A 17 -8.04 6.66 4.00
C LEU A 17 -8.28 5.77 5.22
N HIS A 18 -7.88 6.17 6.43
CA HIS A 18 -8.18 5.41 7.64
C HIS A 18 -9.69 5.31 7.86
N PHE A 19 -10.39 6.44 7.75
CA PHE A 19 -11.84 6.48 7.91
C PHE A 19 -12.57 5.68 6.84
N ALA A 20 -12.12 5.76 5.59
CA ALA A 20 -12.72 4.99 4.51
C ALA A 20 -12.48 3.50 4.70
N ALA A 21 -11.24 3.08 4.97
CA ALA A 21 -10.88 1.66 5.06
C ALA A 21 -11.64 0.91 6.18
N ALA A 22 -12.07 1.62 7.23
CA ALA A 22 -12.86 1.06 8.34
C ALA A 22 -14.37 0.93 8.06
N ARG A 23 -14.86 1.15 6.84
CA ARG A 23 -16.30 1.14 6.50
C ARG A 23 -16.60 0.37 5.21
N VAL A 24 -17.82 -0.14 5.10
CA VAL A 24 -18.33 -0.77 3.87
C VAL A 24 -18.54 0.30 2.78
N HIS A 25 -18.21 -0.06 1.55
CA HIS A 25 -18.34 0.79 0.37
C HIS A 25 -19.11 0.07 -0.73
N PRO A 26 -19.81 0.80 -1.62
CA PRO A 26 -20.22 0.24 -2.91
C PRO A 26 -19.02 -0.28 -3.69
N ASP A 27 -19.21 -1.37 -4.43
CA ASP A 27 -18.18 -2.04 -5.23
C ASP A 27 -17.32 -1.05 -6.03
N GLY A 28 -16.00 -1.17 -5.86
CA GLY A 28 -15.00 -0.37 -6.57
C GLY A 28 -14.81 1.07 -6.08
N SER A 29 -15.69 1.62 -5.23
CA SER A 29 -15.56 3.01 -4.80
C SER A 29 -14.39 3.25 -3.84
N PHE A 30 -14.03 2.27 -2.99
CA PHE A 30 -12.84 2.38 -2.16
C PHE A 30 -11.54 2.36 -2.99
N TYR A 31 -11.46 1.51 -4.01
CA TYR A 31 -10.34 1.49 -4.95
C TYR A 31 -10.21 2.82 -5.71
N ALA A 32 -11.35 3.40 -6.12
CA ALA A 32 -11.37 4.72 -6.74
C ALA A 32 -10.85 5.80 -5.78
N LEU A 33 -11.21 5.77 -4.50
CA LEU A 33 -10.68 6.68 -3.49
C LEU A 33 -9.15 6.51 -3.32
N LEU A 34 -8.65 5.27 -3.23
CA LEU A 34 -7.21 4.99 -3.18
C LEU A 34 -6.49 5.62 -4.38
N SER A 35 -7.09 5.56 -5.56
CA SER A 35 -6.51 6.16 -6.78
C SER A 35 -6.37 7.69 -6.70
N HIS A 36 -7.21 8.37 -5.90
CA HIS A 36 -7.16 9.83 -5.72
C HIS A 36 -6.31 10.27 -4.52
N ALA A 37 -6.14 9.39 -3.54
CA ALA A 37 -5.50 9.68 -2.25
C ALA A 37 -4.29 8.78 -1.97
N ASP A 38 -3.67 8.22 -3.00
CA ASP A 38 -2.59 7.23 -2.91
C ASP A 38 -1.37 7.71 -2.11
N SER A 39 -1.07 9.00 -2.14
CA SER A 39 -0.04 9.63 -1.32
C SER A 39 -0.26 9.49 0.20
N LEU A 40 -1.45 9.09 0.65
CA LEU A 40 -1.78 8.91 2.06
C LEU A 40 -1.69 7.43 2.50
N LEU A 41 -1.30 6.52 1.61
CA LEU A 41 -1.35 5.08 1.87
C LEU A 41 -0.38 4.63 2.98
N ALA A 42 0.79 5.28 3.07
CA ALA A 42 1.80 5.00 4.08
C ALA A 42 1.65 5.85 5.36
N GLU A 43 0.70 6.79 5.39
CA GLU A 43 0.45 7.60 6.58
C GLU A 43 -0.01 6.72 7.73
N ARG A 44 0.51 7.00 8.93
CA ARG A 44 0.23 6.23 10.14
C ARG A 44 -0.55 7.07 11.15
N ASP A 45 -1.53 6.47 11.78
CA ASP A 45 -2.24 7.07 12.91
C ASP A 45 -1.38 7.09 14.20
N ALA A 46 -1.92 7.63 15.29
CA ALA A 46 -1.23 7.72 16.57
C ALA A 46 -0.86 6.35 17.20
N LEU A 47 -1.48 5.26 16.73
CA LEU A 47 -1.16 3.89 17.12
C LEU A 47 -0.21 3.21 16.13
N TYR A 48 0.39 4.00 15.23
CA TYR A 48 1.34 3.56 14.21
C TYR A 48 0.72 2.63 13.14
N ARG A 49 -0.59 2.70 12.94
CA ARG A 49 -1.33 1.87 11.98
C ARG A 49 -1.56 2.61 10.67
N THR A 50 -1.49 1.89 9.57
CA THR A 50 -1.92 2.38 8.25
C THR A 50 -3.43 2.21 8.05
N CYS A 51 -3.99 2.71 6.95
CA CYS A 51 -5.39 2.45 6.61
C CYS A 51 -5.69 0.95 6.38
N ARG A 52 -4.71 0.18 5.90
CA ARG A 52 -4.82 -1.27 5.73
C ARG A 52 -4.98 -1.96 7.09
N ASP A 53 -4.16 -1.59 8.06
CA ASP A 53 -4.23 -2.13 9.42
C ASP A 53 -5.57 -1.77 10.08
N GLY A 54 -6.01 -0.51 9.92
CA GLY A 54 -7.31 -0.06 10.40
C GLY A 54 -8.49 -0.83 9.76
N ALA A 55 -8.38 -1.23 8.50
CA ALA A 55 -9.39 -2.08 7.85
C ALA A 55 -9.47 -3.47 8.50
N VAL A 56 -8.32 -4.10 8.75
CA VAL A 56 -8.24 -5.41 9.42
C VAL A 56 -8.81 -5.31 10.84
N ASP A 57 -8.39 -4.31 11.62
CA ASP A 57 -8.88 -4.08 12.99
C ASP A 57 -10.40 -3.85 13.04
N SER A 58 -10.98 -3.32 11.96
CA SER A 58 -12.41 -3.03 11.86
C SER A 58 -13.22 -4.16 11.21
N GLY A 59 -12.62 -5.32 10.93
CA GLY A 59 -13.28 -6.45 10.25
C GLY A 59 -13.74 -6.10 8.83
N GLN A 60 -12.95 -5.28 8.12
CA GLN A 60 -13.17 -4.90 6.72
C GLN A 60 -12.09 -5.54 5.84
N GLU A 61 -12.01 -6.88 5.85
CA GLU A 61 -11.00 -7.65 5.13
C GLU A 61 -11.04 -7.40 3.61
N GLU A 62 -12.22 -7.13 3.05
CA GLU A 62 -12.38 -6.75 1.64
C GLU A 62 -11.67 -5.42 1.32
N ASN A 63 -11.68 -4.46 2.25
CA ASN A 63 -10.95 -3.20 2.08
C ASN A 63 -9.44 -3.42 2.22
N ALA A 64 -8.99 -4.25 3.16
CA ALA A 64 -7.57 -4.63 3.26
C ALA A 64 -7.08 -5.30 1.96
N ALA A 65 -7.87 -6.24 1.42
CA ALA A 65 -7.58 -6.87 0.13
C ALA A 65 -7.61 -5.86 -1.03
N THR A 66 -8.47 -4.85 -0.98
CA THR A 66 -8.51 -3.77 -1.97
C THR A 66 -7.24 -2.91 -1.93
N VAL A 67 -6.70 -2.64 -0.74
CA VAL A 67 -5.40 -1.96 -0.59
C VAL A 67 -4.27 -2.82 -1.16
N ASP A 68 -4.22 -4.11 -0.82
CA ASP A 68 -3.21 -5.04 -1.33
C ASP A 68 -3.29 -5.13 -2.86
N ARG A 69 -4.50 -5.16 -3.41
CA ARG A 69 -4.75 -5.14 -4.86
C ARG A 69 -4.26 -3.84 -5.50
N PHE A 70 -4.48 -2.69 -4.87
CA PHE A 70 -4.02 -1.40 -5.38
C PHE A 70 -2.50 -1.33 -5.48
N VAL A 71 -1.79 -1.86 -4.48
CA VAL A 71 -0.31 -1.97 -4.49
C VAL A 71 0.15 -2.96 -5.57
N PHE A 72 -0.51 -4.12 -5.68
CA PHE A 72 -0.23 -5.11 -6.72
C PHE A 72 -0.37 -4.49 -8.13
N ASP A 73 -1.46 -3.78 -8.39
CA ASP A 73 -1.71 -3.13 -9.67
C ASP A 73 -0.68 -2.04 -9.97
N ALA A 74 -0.15 -1.34 -8.96
CA ALA A 74 0.93 -0.38 -9.16
C ALA A 74 2.22 -1.02 -9.70
N PHE A 75 2.56 -2.25 -9.29
CA PHE A 75 3.68 -3.00 -9.88
C PHE A 75 3.38 -3.40 -11.33
N LEU A 76 2.17 -3.93 -11.61
CA LEU A 76 1.77 -4.29 -12.97
C LEU A 76 1.83 -3.11 -13.94
N GLN A 77 1.39 -1.93 -13.48
CA GLN A 77 1.35 -0.70 -14.26
C GLN A 77 2.71 0.01 -14.34
N GLY A 78 3.76 -0.50 -13.67
CA GLY A 78 5.08 0.09 -13.69
C GLY A 78 5.17 1.44 -12.97
N ARG A 79 4.33 1.68 -11.95
CA ARG A 79 4.29 2.93 -11.15
C ARG A 79 5.48 3.02 -10.18
N SER A 80 6.71 2.91 -10.69
CA SER A 80 7.93 2.76 -9.90
C SER A 80 8.19 3.91 -8.93
N THR A 81 7.90 5.17 -9.32
CA THR A 81 8.02 6.33 -8.43
C THR A 81 7.13 6.22 -7.20
N PHE A 82 5.90 5.73 -7.38
CA PHE A 82 4.95 5.53 -6.28
C PHE A 82 5.41 4.40 -5.36
N ILE A 83 5.84 3.26 -5.91
CA ILE A 83 6.38 2.15 -5.12
C ILE A 83 7.59 2.58 -4.29
N ARG A 84 8.50 3.37 -4.87
CA ARG A 84 9.67 3.91 -4.15
C ARG A 84 9.27 4.90 -3.06
N MET A 85 8.27 5.73 -3.31
CA MET A 85 7.72 6.63 -2.28
C MET A 85 7.23 5.82 -1.07
N LEU A 86 6.39 4.80 -1.30
CA LEU A 86 5.91 3.91 -0.24
C LEU A 86 7.07 3.21 0.50
N LEU A 87 8.11 2.77 -0.22
CA LEU A 87 9.30 2.17 0.39
C LEU A 87 10.02 3.15 1.31
N HIS A 88 10.26 4.38 0.84
CA HIS A 88 10.92 5.42 1.63
C HIS A 88 10.10 5.89 2.83
N GLU A 89 8.77 5.81 2.73
CA GLU A 89 7.84 6.12 3.83
C GLU A 89 7.66 4.93 4.79
N GLY A 90 8.28 3.78 4.52
CA GLY A 90 8.24 2.61 5.40
C GLY A 90 6.90 1.89 5.39
N TYR A 91 6.24 1.80 4.22
CA TYR A 91 5.05 0.98 4.05
C TYR A 91 5.40 -0.51 3.98
N ASP A 92 4.87 -1.29 4.92
CA ASP A 92 5.29 -2.69 5.13
C ASP A 92 4.75 -3.66 4.06
N HIS A 93 3.56 -3.39 3.54
CA HIS A 93 2.81 -4.33 2.69
C HIS A 93 3.06 -4.12 1.19
N LEU A 94 4.33 -4.04 0.79
CA LEU A 94 4.72 -3.75 -0.60
C LEU A 94 4.75 -4.98 -1.51
N ILE A 95 5.55 -5.98 -1.14
CA ILE A 95 5.88 -7.10 -2.05
C ILE A 95 5.19 -8.40 -1.67
N HIS A 96 4.59 -8.46 -0.48
CA HIS A 96 3.84 -9.61 0.02
C HIS A 96 2.33 -9.45 -0.25
N VAL A 97 1.99 -9.14 -1.50
CA VAL A 97 0.62 -8.94 -1.98
C VAL A 97 0.26 -9.95 -3.07
N ALA A 98 -1.04 -10.23 -3.19
CA ALA A 98 -1.59 -11.16 -4.17
C ALA A 98 -2.71 -10.52 -5.01
N ASP A 99 -3.00 -11.08 -6.18
CA ASP A 99 -4.19 -10.69 -6.95
C ASP A 99 -5.48 -11.26 -6.36
N GLY A 100 -6.63 -10.87 -6.92
CA GLY A 100 -7.94 -11.37 -6.51
C GLY A 100 -8.15 -12.88 -6.68
N SER A 101 -7.23 -13.60 -7.35
CA SER A 101 -7.22 -15.06 -7.43
C SER A 101 -6.29 -15.73 -6.41
N GLY A 102 -5.61 -14.93 -5.57
CA GLY A 102 -4.60 -15.40 -4.63
C GLY A 102 -3.23 -15.64 -5.26
N ARG A 103 -3.00 -15.23 -6.51
CA ARG A 103 -1.68 -15.37 -7.14
C ARG A 103 -0.72 -14.31 -6.60
N GLU A 104 0.43 -14.75 -6.13
CA GLU A 104 1.48 -13.86 -5.63
C GLU A 104 2.01 -12.91 -6.70
N LEU A 105 2.41 -11.70 -6.28
CA LEU A 105 2.96 -10.65 -7.15
C LEU A 105 4.11 -11.13 -8.03
N THR A 106 5.10 -11.81 -7.45
CA THR A 106 6.28 -12.30 -8.18
C THR A 106 5.90 -13.27 -9.28
N ALA A 107 4.99 -14.21 -9.00
CA ALA A 107 4.49 -15.18 -9.97
C ALA A 107 3.73 -14.49 -11.13
N ALA A 108 2.88 -13.51 -10.81
CA ALA A 108 2.16 -12.74 -11.83
C ALA A 108 3.10 -11.94 -12.74
N LEU A 109 4.11 -11.28 -12.17
CA LEU A 109 5.09 -10.51 -12.93
C LEU A 109 5.99 -11.40 -13.81
N GLN A 110 6.37 -12.58 -13.32
CA GLN A 110 7.10 -13.59 -14.11
C GLN A 110 6.29 -14.06 -15.31
N GLN A 111 5.01 -14.37 -15.12
CA GLN A 111 4.13 -14.80 -16.21
C GLN A 111 4.00 -13.73 -17.30
N GLN A 112 3.93 -12.45 -16.93
CA GLN A 112 3.87 -11.33 -17.88
C GLN A 112 5.25 -10.96 -18.47
N LYS A 113 6.33 -11.61 -18.03
CA LYS A 113 7.71 -11.27 -18.40
C LYS A 113 8.06 -9.80 -18.10
N ASN A 114 7.45 -9.23 -17.06
CA ASN A 114 7.63 -7.83 -16.67
C ASN A 114 8.95 -7.67 -15.89
N THR A 115 10.06 -7.68 -16.64
CA THR A 115 11.42 -7.63 -16.10
C THR A 115 11.70 -6.37 -15.26
N PRO A 116 11.27 -5.16 -15.65
CA PRO A 116 11.45 -3.97 -14.82
C PRO A 116 10.76 -4.06 -13.45
N ALA A 117 9.53 -4.56 -13.41
CA ALA A 117 8.81 -4.72 -12.14
C ALA A 117 9.45 -5.81 -11.25
N LEU A 118 9.93 -6.92 -11.84
CA LEU A 118 10.69 -7.94 -11.10
C LEU A 118 11.98 -7.38 -10.49
N ALA A 119 12.69 -6.50 -11.21
CA ALA A 119 13.87 -5.84 -10.68
C ALA A 119 13.51 -4.92 -9.49
N LEU A 120 12.41 -4.18 -9.58
CA LEU A 120 11.92 -3.34 -8.49
C LEU A 120 11.51 -4.15 -7.25
N VAL A 121 10.86 -5.31 -7.43
CA VAL A 121 10.53 -6.20 -6.30
C VAL A 121 11.80 -6.66 -5.58
N ARG A 122 12.86 -7.02 -6.32
CA ARG A 122 14.16 -7.41 -5.73
C ARG A 122 14.78 -6.27 -4.96
N GLU A 123 14.78 -5.07 -5.52
CA GLU A 123 15.29 -3.88 -4.85
C GLU A 123 14.56 -3.59 -3.53
N VAL A 124 13.23 -3.68 -3.52
CA VAL A 124 12.43 -3.54 -2.30
C VAL A 124 12.82 -4.61 -1.27
N ALA A 125 12.93 -5.87 -1.69
CA ALA A 125 13.32 -6.97 -0.79
C ALA A 125 14.72 -6.75 -0.18
N ASP A 126 15.69 -6.37 -0.99
CA ASP A 126 17.07 -6.11 -0.56
C ASP A 126 17.14 -4.94 0.45
N PHE A 127 16.34 -3.89 0.22
CA PHE A 127 16.23 -2.76 1.14
C PHE A 127 15.66 -3.17 2.50
N VAL A 128 14.59 -3.96 2.52
CA VAL A 128 13.94 -4.44 3.76
C VAL A 128 14.90 -5.33 4.56
N VAL A 129 15.58 -6.27 3.91
CA VAL A 129 16.59 -7.13 4.55
C VAL A 129 17.74 -6.32 5.14
N SER A 130 18.26 -5.35 4.37
CA SER A 130 19.36 -4.49 4.82
C SER A 130 18.95 -3.66 6.03
N SER A 131 17.76 -3.05 5.99
CA SER A 131 17.24 -2.21 7.09
C SER A 131 16.96 -2.99 8.37
N SER A 132 16.61 -4.26 8.25
CA SER A 132 16.35 -5.15 9.39
C SER A 132 17.63 -5.63 10.08
N SER A 133 18.79 -5.51 9.42
CA SER A 133 20.10 -5.94 9.95
C SER A 133 20.79 -4.89 10.83
N PHE A 134 20.20 -3.69 10.95
CA PHE A 134 20.74 -2.57 11.74
C PHE A 134 20.06 -2.38 13.11
N PHE A 135 19.10 -3.25 13.45
CA PHE A 135 18.41 -3.30 14.75
C PHE A 135 18.60 -4.67 15.39
#